data_AF-A0AAV0HAJ7-F1
#
_entry.id   AF-A0AAV0HAJ7-F1
#
_cell.length_a   1.000
_cell.length_b   1.000
_cell.length_c   1.000
_cell.angle_alpha   90.00
_cell.angle_beta   90.00
_cell.angle_gamma   90.00
#
_symmetry.space_group_name_H-M   'P 1'
#
loop_
_entity.id
_entity.type
_entity.pdbx_description
1 polymer ?
#
loop_
_entity_poly.entity_id
_entity_poly.type
_entity_poly.pdbx_seq_one_letter_code
_entity_poly.pdbx_strand_id
1 'polypeptide(L)'
;MAFPLLAFASTFFFFSTFQGTTQFSTSQPNDSQLVSHISLPPEILPNNPLSPTSSPSEPATVFSVLSYGAVGDGEADDTPAFKMAWDIACSQTQPALLVAPAGYRFVVQPTVLAGPCQTSLLFQIDGTIMAPDGPRSWPNYSNKRQWLVFYNVTGMTVQGDGVVDGRGHKWWDLPCKPHKVKSSNLKLIDQRNVQAIRFFMSSNLTVQGLKVQNSPQFHFRLDHCQNVVVRMLNIHSPSLSPNTDGIHIENSNNIIVHSSLISNGDDCISIGAGSYNVHIRNITCSPSHGIRYKY
;
A
#
# COMPACT_ATOMS: atom_id res chain seq x y z
N MET A 1 20.18 -70.70 4.78
CA MET A 1 19.14 -69.72 4.40
C MET A 1 19.79 -68.36 4.32
N ALA A 2 19.49 -67.62 3.25
CA ALA A 2 20.35 -66.62 2.64
C ALA A 2 20.20 -65.20 3.25
N PHE A 3 21.31 -64.46 3.31
CA PHE A 3 21.37 -63.01 3.45
C PHE A 3 21.54 -62.37 2.06
N PRO A 4 20.89 -61.24 1.72
CA PRO A 4 21.06 -60.62 0.42
C PRO A 4 22.29 -59.69 0.39
N LEU A 5 23.08 -59.80 -0.67
CA LEU A 5 24.15 -58.86 -1.06
C LEU A 5 23.55 -57.56 -1.62
N LEU A 6 24.05 -56.42 -1.17
CA LEU A 6 23.86 -55.11 -1.80
C LEU A 6 24.99 -54.88 -2.82
N ALA A 7 24.64 -54.74 -4.10
CA ALA A 7 25.55 -54.37 -5.16
C ALA A 7 25.65 -52.84 -5.28
N PHE A 8 26.87 -52.31 -5.23
CA PHE A 8 27.18 -50.92 -5.56
C PHE A 8 27.36 -50.80 -7.08
N ALA A 9 26.55 -49.96 -7.73
CA ALA A 9 26.74 -49.55 -9.12
C ALA A 9 27.30 -48.12 -9.15
N SER A 10 28.55 -47.99 -9.58
CA SER A 10 29.25 -46.72 -9.80
C SER A 10 28.92 -46.17 -11.18
N THR A 11 28.18 -45.07 -11.24
CA THR A 11 27.93 -44.30 -12.48
C THR A 11 29.04 -43.26 -12.67
N PHE A 12 29.78 -43.40 -13.77
CA PHE A 12 30.76 -42.41 -14.24
C PHE A 12 30.02 -41.27 -14.96
N PHE A 13 30.20 -40.03 -14.49
CA PHE A 13 29.82 -38.83 -15.24
C PHE A 13 30.99 -38.42 -16.14
N PHE A 14 30.75 -38.41 -17.46
CA PHE A 14 31.63 -37.80 -18.45
C PHE A 14 31.52 -36.27 -18.36
N PHE A 15 32.64 -35.60 -18.07
CA PHE A 15 32.80 -34.16 -18.25
C PHE A 15 33.21 -33.88 -19.69
N SER A 16 32.36 -33.21 -20.47
CA SER A 16 32.74 -32.60 -21.74
C SER A 16 33.32 -31.21 -21.48
N THR A 17 34.63 -31.07 -21.65
CA THR A 17 35.32 -29.78 -21.65
C THR A 17 35.13 -29.09 -23.00
N PHE A 18 34.36 -28.00 -23.05
CA PHE A 18 34.39 -27.08 -24.19
C PHE A 18 35.60 -26.14 -24.04
N GLN A 19 36.57 -26.28 -24.93
CA GLN A 19 37.64 -25.30 -25.14
C GLN A 19 37.06 -24.08 -25.87
N GLY A 20 36.92 -22.96 -25.15
CA GLY A 20 36.73 -21.64 -25.74
C GLY A 20 38.09 -20.94 -25.88
N THR A 21 38.58 -20.79 -27.10
CA THR A 21 39.79 -20.06 -27.44
C THR A 21 39.60 -18.56 -27.21
N THR A 22 40.38 -17.99 -26.28
CA THR A 22 40.56 -16.53 -26.15
C THR A 22 41.57 -16.04 -27.17
N GLN A 23 41.12 -15.33 -28.20
CA GLN A 23 42.01 -14.54 -29.07
C GLN A 23 42.17 -13.14 -28.48
N PHE A 24 43.37 -12.83 -27.99
CA PHE A 24 43.85 -11.46 -27.80
C PHE A 24 44.43 -10.97 -29.12
N SER A 25 43.81 -9.96 -29.74
CA SER A 25 44.40 -9.20 -30.83
C SER A 25 44.67 -7.78 -30.33
N THR A 26 45.96 -7.46 -30.21
CA THR A 26 46.46 -6.10 -30.02
C THR A 26 46.91 -5.56 -31.37
N SER A 27 46.24 -4.52 -31.88
CA SER A 27 46.77 -3.67 -32.95
C SER A 27 46.61 -2.19 -32.58
N GLN A 28 47.68 -1.44 -32.82
CA GLN A 28 47.90 -0.03 -32.51
C GLN A 28 47.03 0.95 -33.33
N PRO A 29 46.89 2.22 -32.91
CA PRO A 29 45.86 3.12 -33.42
C PRO A 29 46.28 3.75 -34.76
N ASN A 30 45.39 3.70 -35.74
CA ASN A 30 45.47 4.55 -36.93
C ASN A 30 44.75 5.87 -36.64
N ASP A 31 45.55 6.93 -36.60
CA ASP A 31 45.11 8.32 -36.48
C ASP A 31 44.42 8.73 -37.79
N SER A 32 43.09 8.77 -37.76
CA SER A 32 42.30 9.42 -38.80
C SER A 32 41.23 10.26 -38.12
N GLN A 33 41.31 11.56 -38.35
CA GLN A 33 40.46 12.59 -37.76
C GLN A 33 38.98 12.28 -38.00
N LEU A 34 38.30 11.76 -36.98
CA LEU A 34 36.85 11.71 -36.95
C LEU A 34 36.35 13.08 -36.48
N VAL A 35 35.95 13.92 -37.42
CA VAL A 35 35.22 15.15 -37.14
C VAL A 35 33.95 14.77 -36.37
N SER A 36 33.88 15.17 -35.10
CA SER A 36 32.72 14.97 -34.26
C SER A 36 31.57 15.83 -34.77
N HIS A 37 30.67 15.23 -35.56
CA HIS A 37 29.36 15.82 -35.78
C HIS A 37 28.54 15.65 -34.50
N ILE A 38 28.60 16.68 -33.66
CA ILE A 38 27.65 16.86 -32.56
C ILE A 38 26.27 16.99 -33.20
N SER A 39 25.40 16.01 -33.01
CA SER A 39 24.00 16.08 -33.42
C SER A 39 23.33 17.28 -32.76
N LEU A 40 22.78 18.17 -33.57
CA LEU A 40 21.98 19.29 -33.08
C LEU A 40 20.75 18.78 -32.31
N PRO A 41 20.31 19.47 -31.24
CA PRO A 41 19.08 19.13 -30.56
C PRO A 41 17.88 19.27 -31.51
N PRO A 42 16.83 18.45 -31.34
CA PRO A 42 15.66 18.49 -32.20
C PRO A 42 14.94 19.84 -32.09
N GLU A 43 14.43 20.29 -33.23
CA GLU A 43 13.75 21.57 -33.41
C GLU A 43 12.50 21.66 -32.53
N ILE A 44 12.32 22.79 -31.83
CA ILE A 44 11.16 23.07 -30.99
C ILE A 44 9.96 23.28 -31.90
N LEU A 45 9.01 22.34 -31.88
CA LEU A 45 7.70 22.50 -32.54
C LEU A 45 6.99 23.76 -32.00
N PRO A 46 6.31 24.53 -32.87
CA PRO A 46 5.64 25.76 -32.46
C PRO A 46 4.58 25.48 -31.40
N ASN A 47 4.66 26.24 -30.30
CA ASN A 47 3.68 26.27 -29.21
C ASN A 47 2.28 26.58 -29.77
N ASN A 48 1.48 25.55 -29.98
CA ASN A 48 0.03 25.70 -30.08
C ASN A 48 -0.51 25.60 -28.65
N PRO A 49 -1.11 26.66 -28.06
CA PRO A 49 -1.70 26.54 -26.74
C PRO A 49 -2.94 25.66 -26.86
N LEU A 50 -2.76 24.35 -26.62
CA LEU A 50 -3.85 23.47 -26.25
C LEU A 50 -4.30 23.91 -24.86
N SER A 51 -5.25 24.84 -24.86
CA SER A 51 -6.10 25.13 -23.72
C SER A 51 -6.61 23.81 -23.11
N PRO A 52 -6.44 23.60 -21.79
CA PRO A 52 -7.12 22.49 -21.14
C PRO A 52 -8.61 22.81 -21.19
N THR A 53 -9.34 22.15 -22.09
CA THR A 53 -10.77 21.97 -21.95
C THR A 53 -10.99 21.03 -20.77
N SER A 54 -10.77 21.53 -19.55
CA SER A 54 -11.44 20.97 -18.39
C SER A 54 -12.91 21.33 -18.58
N SER A 55 -13.71 20.36 -19.01
CA SER A 55 -15.14 20.41 -18.69
C SER A 55 -15.26 20.75 -17.20
N PRO A 56 -16.14 21.68 -16.80
CA PRO A 56 -16.39 21.90 -15.39
C PRO A 56 -16.77 20.55 -14.81
N SER A 57 -15.99 20.02 -13.87
CA SER A 57 -16.45 18.91 -13.07
C SER A 57 -17.76 19.36 -12.45
N GLU A 58 -18.86 18.66 -12.74
CA GLU A 58 -20.13 18.85 -12.04
C GLU A 58 -19.85 19.06 -10.55
N PRO A 59 -20.40 20.12 -9.92
CA PRO A 59 -20.03 20.48 -8.56
C PRO A 59 -20.42 19.32 -7.65
N ALA A 60 -19.41 18.62 -7.14
CA ALA A 60 -19.64 17.49 -6.25
C ALA A 60 -20.30 17.98 -4.97
N THR A 61 -21.38 17.33 -4.55
CA THR A 61 -22.03 17.64 -3.26
C THR A 61 -21.05 17.34 -2.13
N VAL A 62 -20.83 18.31 -1.24
CA VAL A 62 -19.82 18.22 -0.18
C VAL A 62 -20.44 17.71 1.13
N PHE A 63 -19.85 16.66 1.67
CA PHE A 63 -20.22 15.99 2.91
C PHE A 63 -19.05 16.11 3.89
N SER A 64 -18.99 17.19 4.67
CA SER A 64 -17.99 17.30 5.74
C SER A 64 -18.39 16.45 6.94
N VAL A 65 -17.47 15.65 7.49
CA VAL A 65 -17.74 14.85 8.70
C VAL A 65 -18.18 15.71 9.90
N LEU A 66 -17.78 16.99 9.94
CA LEU A 66 -18.20 17.94 10.97
C LEU A 66 -19.70 18.23 10.91
N SER A 67 -20.26 18.32 9.69
CA SER A 67 -21.71 18.51 9.48
C SER A 67 -22.55 17.33 9.98
N TYR A 68 -21.91 16.20 10.25
CA TYR A 68 -22.51 14.97 10.76
C TYR A 68 -22.16 14.70 12.22
N GLY A 69 -21.62 15.69 12.93
CA GLY A 69 -21.39 15.65 14.37
C GLY A 69 -20.01 15.16 14.80
N ALA A 70 -19.04 15.07 13.88
CA ALA A 70 -17.67 14.83 14.29
C ALA A 70 -17.16 16.03 15.10
N VAL A 71 -16.53 15.75 16.24
CA VAL A 71 -15.92 16.75 17.13
C VAL A 71 -14.51 17.08 16.66
N GLY A 72 -13.73 16.06 16.30
CA GLY A 72 -12.38 16.25 15.75
C GLY A 72 -11.36 16.81 16.75
N ASP A 73 -11.55 16.56 18.05
CA ASP A 73 -10.67 16.99 19.15
C ASP A 73 -9.54 15.99 19.46
N GLY A 74 -9.59 14.81 18.87
CA GLY A 74 -8.63 13.73 19.06
C GLY A 74 -8.94 12.80 20.23
N GLU A 75 -10.11 12.96 20.86
CA GLU A 75 -10.56 12.17 22.01
C GLU A 75 -11.95 11.56 21.79
N ALA A 76 -12.89 12.35 21.27
CA ALA A 76 -14.26 11.91 21.00
C ALA A 76 -14.31 10.80 19.94
N ASP A 77 -15.25 9.87 20.10
CA ASP A 77 -15.52 8.85 19.09
C ASP A 77 -16.30 9.46 17.90
N ASP A 78 -15.57 9.77 16.83
CA ASP A 78 -16.11 10.37 15.61
C ASP A 78 -16.66 9.33 14.62
N THR A 79 -16.59 8.03 14.95
CA THR A 79 -17.05 6.96 14.08
C THR A 79 -18.49 7.14 13.58
N PRO A 80 -19.48 7.53 14.43
CA PRO A 80 -20.85 7.71 13.97
C PRO A 80 -20.97 8.77 12.87
N ALA A 81 -20.23 9.88 13.00
CA ALA A 81 -20.23 10.96 12.04
C ALA A 81 -19.61 10.53 10.70
N PHE A 82 -18.50 9.79 10.74
CA PHE A 82 -17.88 9.24 9.52
C PHE A 82 -18.80 8.26 8.79
N LYS A 83 -19.50 7.38 9.53
CA LYS A 83 -20.43 6.42 8.91
C LYS A 83 -21.64 7.11 8.31
N MET A 84 -22.23 8.06 9.03
CA MET A 84 -23.38 8.82 8.52
C MET A 84 -23.02 9.63 7.27
N ALA A 85 -21.89 10.36 7.30
CA ALA A 85 -21.40 11.11 6.16
C ALA A 85 -21.11 10.20 4.96
N TRP A 86 -20.49 9.04 5.20
CA TRP A 86 -20.24 8.03 4.18
C TRP A 86 -21.52 7.48 3.55
N ASP A 87 -22.48 7.01 4.37
CA ASP A 87 -23.71 6.37 3.88
C ASP A 87 -24.53 7.35 3.02
N ILE A 88 -24.57 8.63 3.41
CA ILE A 88 -25.25 9.67 2.64
C ILE A 88 -24.49 10.01 1.36
N ALA A 89 -23.16 10.15 1.42
CA ALA A 89 -22.35 10.45 0.23
C ALA A 89 -22.39 9.30 -0.78
N CYS A 90 -22.31 8.05 -0.31
CA CYS A 90 -22.32 6.84 -1.12
C CYS A 90 -23.69 6.55 -1.77
N SER A 91 -24.78 7.07 -1.20
CA SER A 91 -26.13 6.98 -1.78
C SER A 91 -26.47 8.09 -2.78
N GLN A 92 -25.59 9.07 -2.99
CA GLN A 92 -25.83 10.12 -3.99
C GLN A 92 -25.79 9.58 -5.41
N THR A 93 -26.65 10.13 -6.27
CA THR A 93 -26.67 9.83 -7.72
C THR A 93 -25.72 10.73 -8.51
N GLN A 94 -25.28 11.85 -7.93
CA GLN A 94 -24.30 12.77 -8.50
C GLN A 94 -22.97 12.66 -7.73
N PRO A 95 -21.82 12.94 -8.38
CA PRO A 95 -20.51 12.85 -7.73
C PRO A 95 -20.49 13.50 -6.34
N ALA A 96 -19.93 12.80 -5.36
CA ALA A 96 -19.94 13.21 -3.97
C ALA A 96 -18.52 13.41 -3.44
N LEU A 97 -18.34 14.44 -2.63
CA LEU A 97 -17.09 14.78 -1.94
C LEU A 97 -17.27 14.62 -0.43
N LEU A 98 -16.75 13.54 0.14
CA LEU A 98 -16.64 13.35 1.59
C LEU A 98 -15.36 14.03 2.10
N VAL A 99 -15.43 14.82 3.17
CA VAL A 99 -14.27 15.61 3.65
C VAL A 99 -14.03 15.40 5.15
N ALA A 100 -12.81 15.00 5.50
CA ALA A 100 -12.22 15.12 6.83
C ALA A 100 -11.25 16.32 6.85
N PRO A 101 -11.69 17.50 7.32
CA PRO A 101 -10.99 18.77 7.09
C PRO A 101 -9.70 18.92 7.90
N ALA A 102 -8.79 19.75 7.37
CA ALA A 102 -7.56 20.15 8.05
C ALA A 102 -7.83 20.84 9.39
N GLY A 103 -6.88 20.71 10.32
CA GLY A 103 -6.97 21.30 11.67
C GLY A 103 -7.69 20.44 12.71
N TYR A 104 -8.29 19.32 12.29
CA TYR A 104 -9.02 18.39 13.18
C TYR A 104 -8.32 17.04 13.30
N ARG A 105 -8.59 16.38 14.42
CA ARG A 105 -8.08 15.05 14.76
C ARG A 105 -9.25 14.14 15.11
N PHE A 106 -9.55 13.17 14.27
CA PHE A 106 -10.73 12.33 14.41
C PHE A 106 -10.35 10.96 14.97
N VAL A 107 -10.91 10.55 16.11
CA VAL A 107 -10.75 9.16 16.58
C VAL A 107 -11.85 8.32 15.96
N VAL A 108 -11.46 7.33 15.16
CA VAL A 108 -12.39 6.44 14.47
C VAL A 108 -12.15 5.02 14.94
N GLN A 109 -13.18 4.38 15.49
CA GLN A 109 -13.20 2.97 15.87
C GLN A 109 -13.12 2.06 14.63
N PRO A 110 -12.80 0.76 14.80
CA PRO A 110 -12.84 -0.21 13.70
C PRO A 110 -14.19 -0.18 12.98
N THR A 111 -14.15 0.14 11.69
CA THR A 111 -15.36 0.37 10.92
C THR A 111 -15.22 -0.09 9.47
N VAL A 112 -16.36 -0.44 8.90
CA VAL A 112 -16.51 -0.76 7.48
C VAL A 112 -17.31 0.35 6.84
N LEU A 113 -16.74 0.93 5.79
CA LEU A 113 -17.34 1.89 4.88
C LEU A 113 -17.72 1.11 3.61
N ALA A 114 -18.98 0.70 3.54
CA ALA A 114 -19.46 -0.26 2.54
C ALA A 114 -20.09 0.45 1.33
N GLY A 115 -19.86 -0.14 0.16
CA GLY A 115 -20.63 0.12 -1.06
C GLY A 115 -21.62 -1.02 -1.36
N PRO A 116 -22.15 -1.09 -2.59
CA PRO A 116 -21.79 -0.27 -3.74
C PRO A 116 -22.30 1.17 -3.60
N CYS A 117 -21.48 2.15 -3.96
CA CYS A 117 -21.94 3.53 -4.09
C CYS A 117 -22.61 3.72 -5.45
N GLN A 118 -23.60 4.61 -5.51
CA GLN A 118 -24.40 4.85 -6.72
C GLN A 118 -23.64 5.70 -7.76
N THR A 119 -22.56 6.35 -7.34
CA THR A 119 -21.77 7.27 -8.16
C THR A 119 -20.30 7.29 -7.71
N SER A 120 -19.48 8.09 -8.39
CA SER A 120 -18.09 8.30 -7.98
C SER A 120 -18.01 9.08 -6.66
N LEU A 121 -17.20 8.56 -5.75
CA LEU A 121 -16.98 9.15 -4.43
C LEU A 121 -15.54 9.61 -4.31
N LEU A 122 -15.34 10.88 -3.99
CA LEU A 122 -14.05 11.43 -3.59
C LEU A 122 -14.04 11.57 -2.07
N PHE A 123 -13.10 10.90 -1.40
CA PHE A 123 -12.84 11.10 0.02
C PHE A 123 -11.56 11.93 0.21
N GLN A 124 -11.75 13.19 0.61
CA GLN A 124 -10.68 14.14 0.94
C GLN A 124 -10.33 14.04 2.43
N ILE A 125 -9.07 13.71 2.71
CA ILE A 125 -8.51 13.61 4.06
C ILE A 125 -7.39 14.64 4.20
N ASP A 126 -7.73 15.80 4.76
CA ASP A 126 -6.78 16.88 5.05
C ASP A 126 -6.47 16.98 6.55
N GLY A 127 -7.37 16.45 7.39
CA GLY A 127 -7.18 16.30 8.84
C GLY A 127 -6.34 15.08 9.22
N THR A 128 -6.38 14.73 10.50
CA THR A 128 -5.80 13.49 11.02
C THR A 128 -6.90 12.52 11.41
N ILE A 129 -6.93 11.31 10.83
CA ILE A 129 -7.79 10.20 11.27
C ILE A 129 -6.93 9.25 12.10
N MET A 130 -7.38 8.89 13.30
CA MET A 130 -6.61 8.11 14.27
C MET A 130 -7.37 6.89 14.75
N ALA A 131 -6.66 5.76 14.89
CA ALA A 131 -7.22 4.57 15.49
C ALA A 131 -7.41 4.75 17.01
N PRO A 132 -8.16 3.86 17.68
CA PRO A 132 -8.14 3.80 19.14
C PRO A 132 -6.76 3.38 19.65
N ASP A 133 -6.37 3.92 20.81
CA ASP A 133 -5.01 3.80 21.34
C ASP A 133 -4.71 2.42 21.94
N GLY A 134 -4.37 1.46 21.08
CA GLY A 134 -3.92 0.14 21.47
C GLY A 134 -5.04 -0.87 21.77
N PRO A 135 -4.66 -2.13 22.02
CA PRO A 135 -5.57 -3.29 22.03
C PRO A 135 -6.70 -3.27 23.06
N ARG A 136 -6.53 -2.50 24.15
CA ARG A 136 -7.52 -2.37 25.23
C ARG A 136 -8.62 -1.36 24.91
N SER A 137 -8.32 -0.37 24.08
CA SER A 137 -9.25 0.68 23.64
C SER A 137 -10.11 0.23 22.46
N TRP A 138 -9.79 -0.93 21.87
CA TRP A 138 -10.51 -1.51 20.74
C TRP A 138 -11.74 -2.31 21.19
N PRO A 139 -12.89 -2.17 20.50
CA PRO A 139 -14.13 -2.82 20.91
C PRO A 139 -14.00 -4.35 20.93
N ASN A 140 -14.61 -5.00 21.93
CA ASN A 140 -14.51 -6.46 22.10
C ASN A 140 -15.28 -7.26 21.05
N TYR A 141 -16.31 -6.67 20.44
CA TYR A 141 -17.05 -7.29 19.33
C TYR A 141 -16.33 -7.13 17.97
N SER A 142 -15.29 -6.31 17.89
CA SER A 142 -14.57 -6.11 16.64
C SER A 142 -13.66 -7.30 16.36
N ASN A 143 -13.65 -7.76 15.10
CA ASN A 143 -12.55 -8.59 14.62
C ASN A 143 -11.31 -7.69 14.64
N LYS A 144 -10.46 -7.82 15.68
CA LYS A 144 -9.27 -6.99 15.96
C LYS A 144 -8.13 -7.22 14.95
N ARG A 145 -8.47 -7.27 13.66
CA ARG A 145 -7.58 -7.51 12.53
C ARG A 145 -7.62 -6.38 11.50
N GLN A 146 -8.59 -5.47 11.57
CA GLN A 146 -8.81 -4.45 10.55
C GLN A 146 -9.37 -3.20 11.20
N TRP A 147 -8.92 -2.04 10.75
CA TRP A 147 -9.38 -0.74 11.24
C TRP A 147 -10.34 -0.06 10.27
N LEU A 148 -9.83 0.55 9.20
CA LEU A 148 -10.63 1.21 8.17
C LEU A 148 -10.77 0.28 6.97
N VAL A 149 -11.97 -0.25 6.77
CA VAL A 149 -12.25 -1.16 5.65
C VAL A 149 -13.17 -0.47 4.66
N PHE A 150 -12.73 -0.34 3.43
CA PHE A 150 -13.57 0.02 2.28
C PHE A 150 -13.99 -1.27 1.58
N TYR A 151 -15.27 -1.58 1.67
CA TYR A 151 -15.80 -2.86 1.20
C TYR A 151 -16.74 -2.67 0.00
N ASN A 152 -16.50 -3.43 -1.07
CA ASN A 152 -17.36 -3.44 -2.25
C ASN A 152 -17.58 -2.03 -2.85
N VAL A 153 -16.51 -1.23 -2.91
CA VAL A 153 -16.54 0.13 -3.44
C VAL A 153 -15.98 0.15 -4.86
N THR A 154 -16.68 0.84 -5.76
CA THR A 154 -16.26 1.00 -7.15
C THR A 154 -16.20 2.46 -7.55
N GLY A 155 -15.14 2.89 -8.24
CA GLY A 155 -15.05 4.25 -8.79
C GLY A 155 -14.75 5.32 -7.74
N MET A 156 -13.91 5.01 -6.76
CA MET A 156 -13.60 5.90 -5.65
C MET A 156 -12.18 6.48 -5.74
N THR A 157 -12.03 7.75 -5.34
CA THR A 157 -10.73 8.37 -5.07
C THR A 157 -10.60 8.70 -3.59
N VAL A 158 -9.51 8.27 -2.94
CA VAL A 158 -9.10 8.78 -1.63
C VAL A 158 -7.88 9.66 -1.83
N GLN A 159 -7.95 10.90 -1.35
CA GLN A 159 -6.86 11.85 -1.52
C GLN A 159 -6.75 12.85 -0.36
N GLY A 160 -5.72 13.68 -0.40
CA GLY A 160 -5.47 14.75 0.56
C GLY A 160 -4.02 14.73 1.02
N ASP A 161 -3.63 15.68 1.86
CA ASP A 161 -2.30 15.77 2.47
C ASP A 161 -2.30 15.44 3.97
N GLY A 162 -3.45 15.00 4.47
CA GLY A 162 -3.72 14.61 5.84
C GLY A 162 -3.06 13.29 6.25
N VAL A 163 -3.35 12.89 7.48
CA VAL A 163 -2.68 11.78 8.17
C VAL A 163 -3.69 10.70 8.55
N VAL A 164 -3.35 9.44 8.28
CA VAL A 164 -4.02 8.26 8.85
C VAL A 164 -3.06 7.59 9.82
N ASP A 165 -3.36 7.69 11.12
CA ASP A 165 -2.50 7.19 12.21
C ASP A 165 -3.09 5.93 12.87
N GLY A 166 -2.43 4.79 12.67
CA GLY A 166 -2.85 3.52 13.23
C GLY A 166 -2.56 3.32 14.73
N ARG A 167 -1.82 4.24 15.38
CA ARG A 167 -1.43 4.18 16.80
C ARG A 167 -0.86 2.82 17.24
N GLY A 168 0.09 2.31 16.46
CA GLY A 168 0.65 0.97 16.58
C GLY A 168 1.51 0.68 17.81
N HIS A 169 2.02 1.69 18.53
CA HIS A 169 3.01 1.50 19.60
C HIS A 169 2.59 0.46 20.65
N LYS A 170 1.38 0.60 21.21
CA LYS A 170 0.85 -0.34 22.23
C LYS A 170 0.56 -1.73 21.66
N TRP A 171 0.43 -1.87 20.35
CA TRP A 171 0.30 -3.17 19.68
C TRP A 171 1.64 -3.86 19.48
N TRP A 172 2.67 -3.09 19.14
CA TRP A 172 4.03 -3.60 18.97
C TRP A 172 4.65 -4.02 20.32
N ASP A 173 4.28 -3.36 21.41
CA ASP A 173 4.77 -3.71 22.76
C ASP A 173 4.14 -4.96 23.39
N LEU A 174 3.20 -5.62 22.69
CA LEU A 174 2.59 -6.83 23.21
C LEU A 174 3.63 -7.96 23.39
N PRO A 175 3.58 -8.73 24.50
CA PRO A 175 4.55 -9.81 24.78
C PRO A 175 4.60 -10.90 23.70
N CYS A 176 3.56 -11.01 22.88
CA CYS A 176 3.46 -12.00 21.81
C CYS A 176 4.20 -11.60 20.52
N LYS A 177 4.69 -10.36 20.42
CA LYS A 177 5.32 -9.88 19.18
C LYS A 177 6.71 -10.49 19.01
N PRO A 178 7.12 -10.80 17.77
CA PRO A 178 8.34 -11.57 17.50
C PRO A 178 9.61 -11.00 18.17
N HIS A 179 9.73 -9.68 18.26
CA HIS A 179 10.88 -9.02 18.87
C HIS A 179 10.88 -9.05 20.42
N LYS A 180 9.79 -9.47 21.07
CA LYS A 180 9.68 -9.66 22.53
C LYS A 180 9.80 -11.14 22.95
N VAL A 181 9.55 -12.08 22.03
CA VAL A 181 9.54 -13.52 22.33
C VAL A 181 10.97 -14.09 22.27
N LYS A 182 11.47 -14.62 23.39
CA LYS A 182 12.84 -15.17 23.51
C LYS A 182 12.97 -16.69 23.24
N SER A 183 11.90 -17.45 22.97
CA SER A 183 12.02 -18.90 22.72
C SER A 183 10.78 -19.55 22.04
N SER A 184 11.04 -20.68 21.38
CA SER A 184 10.30 -21.40 20.31
C SER A 184 9.07 -22.22 20.71
N ASN A 185 8.41 -21.94 21.84
CA ASN A 185 7.17 -22.64 22.22
C ASN A 185 5.93 -21.88 21.73
N LEU A 186 5.76 -21.81 20.40
CA LEU A 186 4.66 -21.14 19.72
C LEU A 186 3.37 -21.98 19.76
N LYS A 187 2.67 -21.98 20.90
CA LYS A 187 1.23 -22.28 20.90
C LYS A 187 0.45 -20.96 20.81
N LEU A 188 -0.04 -20.67 19.61
CA LEU A 188 -1.23 -19.85 19.30
C LEU A 188 -1.45 -18.64 20.22
N ILE A 189 -0.44 -17.78 20.40
CA ILE A 189 -0.72 -16.49 21.02
C ILE A 189 -1.37 -15.63 19.95
N ASP A 190 -2.61 -15.20 20.19
CA ASP A 190 -3.42 -14.33 19.34
C ASP A 190 -2.56 -13.14 18.86
N GLN A 191 -1.98 -13.30 17.67
CA GLN A 191 -1.24 -12.27 16.96
C GLN A 191 -2.27 -11.32 16.37
N ARG A 192 -2.90 -10.53 17.24
CA ARG A 192 -3.82 -9.48 16.79
C ARG A 192 -3.05 -8.56 15.87
N ASN A 193 -3.47 -8.62 14.62
CA ASN A 193 -2.75 -8.13 13.45
C ASN A 193 -3.70 -7.15 12.80
N VAL A 194 -3.74 -5.94 13.37
CA VAL A 194 -4.60 -4.87 12.91
C VAL A 194 -3.97 -4.20 11.71
N GLN A 195 -4.68 -4.25 10.59
CA GLN A 195 -4.32 -3.55 9.36
C GLN A 195 -5.02 -2.20 9.34
N ALA A 196 -4.30 -1.12 9.04
CA ALA A 196 -4.83 0.23 9.15
C ALA A 196 -5.88 0.53 8.06
N ILE A 197 -5.51 0.41 6.78
CA ILE A 197 -6.41 0.65 5.65
C ILE A 197 -6.52 -0.64 4.83
N ARG A 198 -7.74 -1.10 4.57
CA ARG A 198 -8.01 -2.24 3.70
C ARG A 198 -9.07 -1.87 2.67
N PHE A 199 -8.75 -2.05 1.39
CA PHE A 199 -9.75 -2.15 0.33
C PHE A 199 -10.02 -3.63 0.09
N PHE A 200 -11.30 -4.00 0.14
CA PHE A 200 -11.73 -5.38 -0.01
C PHE A 200 -12.84 -5.49 -1.04
N MET A 201 -12.69 -6.42 -2.00
CA MET A 201 -13.67 -6.64 -3.09
C MET A 201 -14.03 -5.36 -3.85
N SER A 202 -13.05 -4.49 -4.08
CA SER A 202 -13.27 -3.12 -4.59
C SER A 202 -12.58 -2.90 -5.93
N SER A 203 -13.09 -1.99 -6.76
CA SER A 203 -12.56 -1.80 -8.11
C SER A 203 -12.49 -0.34 -8.56
N ASN A 204 -11.65 -0.04 -9.56
CA ASN A 204 -11.50 1.31 -10.11
C ASN A 204 -11.21 2.34 -9.01
N LEU A 205 -10.10 2.13 -8.30
CA LEU A 205 -9.72 2.93 -7.14
C LEU A 205 -8.51 3.79 -7.44
N THR A 206 -8.49 5.01 -6.91
CA THR A 206 -7.29 5.85 -6.83
C THR A 206 -7.04 6.25 -5.38
N VAL A 207 -5.82 6.05 -4.89
CA VAL A 207 -5.39 6.54 -3.58
C VAL A 207 -4.13 7.38 -3.73
N GLN A 208 -4.15 8.62 -3.24
CA GLN A 208 -3.06 9.56 -3.47
C GLN A 208 -2.78 10.58 -2.37
N GLY A 209 -1.52 10.96 -2.20
CA GLY A 209 -1.11 12.13 -1.39
C GLY A 209 -1.07 11.91 0.14
N LEU A 210 -1.68 10.85 0.64
CA LEU A 210 -1.85 10.62 2.08
C LEU A 210 -0.53 10.31 2.79
N LYS A 211 -0.47 10.73 4.06
CA LYS A 211 0.48 10.22 5.04
C LYS A 211 -0.17 9.09 5.82
N VAL A 212 0.42 7.90 5.84
CA VAL A 212 -0.09 6.75 6.62
C VAL A 212 0.98 6.33 7.59
N GLN A 213 0.68 6.37 8.89
CA GLN A 213 1.70 6.16 9.91
C GLN A 213 1.28 5.19 11.00
N ASN A 214 2.30 4.58 11.62
CA ASN A 214 2.18 3.77 12.82
C ASN A 214 1.09 2.70 12.75
N SER A 215 0.96 1.98 11.63
CA SER A 215 0.02 0.87 11.57
C SER A 215 0.43 -0.25 12.53
N PRO A 216 -0.49 -0.86 13.30
CA PRO A 216 -0.17 -2.00 14.16
C PRO A 216 0.41 -3.21 13.41
N GLN A 217 0.10 -3.32 12.12
CA GLN A 217 0.61 -4.29 11.16
C GLN A 217 0.69 -3.60 9.79
N PHE A 218 0.05 -4.14 8.73
CA PHE A 218 0.13 -3.57 7.39
C PHE A 218 -0.52 -2.18 7.35
N HIS A 219 0.14 -1.20 6.74
CA HIS A 219 -0.42 0.15 6.60
C HIS A 219 -1.57 0.16 5.59
N PHE A 220 -1.37 -0.54 4.48
CA PHE A 220 -2.32 -0.54 3.37
C PHE A 220 -2.45 -1.94 2.79
N ARG A 221 -3.68 -2.45 2.65
CA ARG A 221 -3.96 -3.74 2.03
C ARG A 221 -4.97 -3.63 0.90
N LEU A 222 -4.60 -4.20 -0.26
CA LEU A 222 -5.48 -4.44 -1.39
C LEU A 222 -5.79 -5.94 -1.43
N ASP A 223 -7.05 -6.29 -1.27
CA ASP A 223 -7.50 -7.67 -1.20
C ASP A 223 -8.73 -7.88 -2.10
N HIS A 224 -8.65 -8.78 -3.07
CA HIS A 224 -9.70 -8.95 -4.09
C HIS A 224 -10.02 -7.64 -4.82
N CYS A 225 -9.00 -6.85 -5.16
CA CYS A 225 -9.17 -5.56 -5.82
C CYS A 225 -8.80 -5.59 -7.30
N GLN A 226 -9.45 -4.75 -8.11
CA GLN A 226 -9.20 -4.62 -9.54
C GLN A 226 -9.03 -3.17 -9.98
N ASN A 227 -8.07 -2.90 -10.87
CA ASN A 227 -7.83 -1.56 -11.44
C ASN A 227 -7.59 -0.51 -10.33
N VAL A 228 -6.47 -0.64 -9.62
CA VAL A 228 -6.13 0.24 -8.50
C VAL A 228 -4.85 1.01 -8.80
N VAL A 229 -4.89 2.33 -8.59
CA VAL A 229 -3.71 3.20 -8.62
C VAL A 229 -3.43 3.73 -7.23
N VAL A 230 -2.25 3.43 -6.70
CA VAL A 230 -1.73 3.98 -5.44
C VAL A 230 -0.51 4.84 -5.75
N ARG A 231 -0.54 6.12 -5.38
CA ARG A 231 0.57 7.02 -5.72
C ARG A 231 0.82 8.12 -4.71
N MET A 232 2.04 8.65 -4.66
CA MET A 232 2.35 9.83 -3.83
C MET A 232 2.01 9.61 -2.35
N LEU A 233 2.14 8.38 -1.86
CA LEU A 233 1.97 8.10 -0.44
C LEU A 233 3.27 8.35 0.32
N ASN A 234 3.13 8.78 1.57
CA ASN A 234 4.19 8.78 2.55
C ASN A 234 3.82 7.83 3.69
N ILE A 235 4.43 6.65 3.72
CA ILE A 235 4.17 5.62 4.72
C ILE A 235 5.33 5.56 5.70
N HIS A 236 5.03 5.66 7.00
CA HIS A 236 6.05 5.70 8.04
C HIS A 236 5.69 4.92 9.32
N SER A 237 6.58 4.03 9.74
CA SER A 237 6.65 3.51 11.11
C SER A 237 8.11 3.34 11.55
N PRO A 238 8.40 3.24 12.87
CA PRO A 238 9.74 2.96 13.36
C PRO A 238 10.34 1.69 12.74
N SER A 239 11.63 1.65 12.45
CA SER A 239 12.28 0.51 11.76
C SER A 239 12.22 -0.83 12.51
N LEU A 240 11.96 -0.81 13.81
CA LEU A 240 11.83 -2.02 14.64
C LEU A 240 10.37 -2.41 14.90
N SER A 241 9.40 -1.72 14.29
CA SER A 241 7.99 -2.08 14.41
C SER A 241 7.72 -3.40 13.67
N PRO A 242 7.21 -4.45 14.36
CA PRO A 242 7.06 -5.78 13.77
C PRO A 242 5.93 -5.82 12.74
N ASN A 243 6.18 -6.45 11.58
CA ASN A 243 5.17 -6.77 10.57
C ASN A 243 4.43 -5.55 10.01
N THR A 244 5.11 -4.42 9.93
CA THR A 244 4.51 -3.17 9.49
C THR A 244 4.63 -2.94 8.00
N ASP A 245 4.28 -3.93 7.17
CA ASP A 245 4.37 -3.82 5.70
C ASP A 245 3.71 -2.51 5.22
N GLY A 246 4.32 -1.89 4.20
CA GLY A 246 3.81 -0.64 3.66
C GLY A 246 2.52 -0.88 2.88
N ILE A 247 2.65 -1.53 1.72
CA ILE A 247 1.52 -1.90 0.87
C ILE A 247 1.52 -3.42 0.65
N HIS A 248 0.46 -4.08 1.10
CA HIS A 248 0.23 -5.50 0.88
C HIS A 248 -0.81 -5.71 -0.23
N ILE A 249 -0.48 -6.48 -1.25
CA ILE A 249 -1.34 -6.77 -2.41
C ILE A 249 -1.62 -8.27 -2.44
N GLU A 250 -2.88 -8.66 -2.37
CA GLU A 250 -3.30 -10.06 -2.36
C GLU A 250 -4.57 -10.26 -3.20
N ASN A 251 -4.68 -11.38 -3.91
CA ASN A 251 -5.85 -11.72 -4.74
C ASN A 251 -6.29 -10.58 -5.69
N SER A 252 -5.36 -9.74 -6.15
CA SER A 252 -5.70 -8.48 -6.81
C SER A 252 -5.07 -8.37 -8.19
N ASN A 253 -5.76 -7.71 -9.12
CA ASN A 253 -5.32 -7.61 -10.51
C ASN A 253 -5.28 -6.17 -11.03
N ASN A 254 -4.35 -5.90 -11.94
CA ASN A 254 -4.15 -4.57 -12.52
C ASN A 254 -3.93 -3.48 -11.46
N ILE A 255 -2.82 -3.61 -10.74
CA ILE A 255 -2.44 -2.71 -9.65
C ILE A 255 -1.23 -1.89 -10.07
N ILE A 256 -1.29 -0.58 -9.90
CA ILE A 256 -0.17 0.33 -10.17
C ILE A 256 0.19 1.03 -8.87
N VAL A 257 1.42 0.85 -8.41
CA VAL A 257 1.97 1.56 -7.25
C VAL A 257 3.15 2.41 -7.71
N HIS A 258 3.09 3.72 -7.50
CA HIS A 258 4.20 4.57 -7.92
C HIS A 258 4.44 5.83 -7.09
N SER A 259 5.62 6.41 -7.23
CA SER A 259 5.95 7.74 -6.67
C SER A 259 5.70 7.85 -5.17
N SER A 260 6.02 6.83 -4.38
CA SER A 260 5.72 6.78 -2.95
C SER A 260 6.97 6.57 -2.10
N LEU A 261 6.97 7.14 -0.90
CA LEU A 261 8.02 6.99 0.11
C LEU A 261 7.51 6.05 1.21
N ILE A 262 8.26 5.00 1.51
CA ILE A 262 7.89 4.00 2.50
C ILE A 262 9.10 3.71 3.41
N SER A 263 8.90 3.96 4.70
CA SER A 263 9.83 3.69 5.79
C SER A 263 9.11 2.89 6.87
N ASN A 264 9.52 1.66 7.15
CA ASN A 264 8.84 0.80 8.11
C ASN A 264 9.79 -0.29 8.66
N GLY A 265 9.24 -1.18 9.49
CA GLY A 265 9.98 -2.31 10.05
C GLY A 265 9.77 -3.66 9.35
N ASP A 266 9.14 -3.70 8.17
CA ASP A 266 9.01 -4.94 7.40
C ASP A 266 9.03 -4.66 5.88
N ASP A 267 8.32 -5.44 5.05
CA ASP A 267 8.32 -5.25 3.61
C ASP A 267 7.81 -3.87 3.18
N CYS A 268 8.50 -3.25 2.23
CA CYS A 268 8.07 -1.98 1.63
C CYS A 268 6.74 -2.18 0.89
N ILE A 269 6.73 -3.18 -0.01
CA ILE A 269 5.57 -3.64 -0.73
C ILE A 269 5.64 -5.18 -0.75
N SER A 270 4.59 -5.85 -0.29
CA SER A 270 4.49 -7.30 -0.33
C SER A 270 3.38 -7.75 -1.28
N ILE A 271 3.67 -8.73 -2.13
CA ILE A 271 2.75 -9.29 -3.12
C ILE A 271 2.46 -10.73 -2.72
N GLY A 272 1.24 -10.98 -2.24
CA GLY A 272 0.71 -12.29 -1.90
C GLY A 272 0.11 -13.02 -3.11
N ALA A 273 -0.28 -14.26 -2.86
CA ALA A 273 -0.88 -15.16 -3.85
C ALA A 273 -2.15 -14.57 -4.51
N GLY A 274 -2.49 -15.12 -5.68
CA GLY A 274 -3.67 -14.70 -6.45
C GLY A 274 -3.54 -13.32 -7.12
N SER A 275 -2.40 -12.65 -7.02
CA SER A 275 -2.17 -11.33 -7.60
C SER A 275 -1.45 -11.40 -8.95
N TYR A 276 -1.90 -10.60 -9.94
CA TYR A 276 -1.27 -10.55 -11.26
C TYR A 276 -1.40 -9.16 -11.90
N ASN A 277 -0.54 -8.84 -12.87
CA ASN A 277 -0.47 -7.52 -13.51
C ASN A 277 -0.27 -6.38 -12.48
N VAL A 278 0.80 -6.48 -11.69
CA VAL A 278 1.20 -5.49 -10.68
C VAL A 278 2.41 -4.71 -11.19
N HIS A 279 2.27 -3.39 -11.30
CA HIS A 279 3.30 -2.46 -11.78
C HIS A 279 3.78 -1.59 -10.64
N ILE A 280 5.07 -1.69 -10.30
CA ILE A 280 5.69 -0.91 -9.22
C ILE A 280 6.82 -0.08 -9.81
N ARG A 281 6.79 1.24 -9.63
CA ARG A 281 7.84 2.15 -10.16
C ARG A 281 8.04 3.38 -9.29
N ASN A 282 9.27 3.91 -9.25
CA ASN A 282 9.58 5.14 -8.50
C ASN A 282 9.16 5.07 -7.01
N ILE A 283 9.61 4.02 -6.31
CA ILE A 283 9.35 3.84 -4.87
C ILE A 283 10.66 4.02 -4.12
N THR A 284 10.62 4.79 -3.03
CA THR A 284 11.72 4.87 -2.06
C THR A 284 11.38 4.01 -0.85
N CYS A 285 12.22 3.01 -0.60
CA CYS A 285 12.08 2.03 0.47
C CYS A 285 13.26 2.19 1.44
N SER A 286 13.11 2.90 2.55
CA SER A 286 14.19 3.00 3.54
C SER A 286 13.75 3.62 4.87
N PRO A 287 14.04 2.98 6.01
CA PRO A 287 14.32 1.55 6.19
C PRO A 287 13.12 0.67 5.75
N SER A 288 13.37 -0.53 5.22
CA SER A 288 12.37 -1.60 5.00
C SER A 288 13.07 -2.88 4.51
N HIS A 289 12.31 -3.97 4.33
CA HIS A 289 12.79 -5.23 3.75
C HIS A 289 12.70 -5.29 2.21
N GLY A 290 12.35 -4.17 1.56
CA GLY A 290 12.23 -4.05 0.11
C GLY A 290 10.90 -4.57 -0.44
N ILE A 291 10.86 -4.83 -1.75
CA ILE A 291 9.69 -5.40 -2.43
C ILE A 291 9.80 -6.93 -2.39
N ARG A 292 8.77 -7.63 -1.88
CA ARG A 292 8.79 -9.10 -1.71
C ARG A 292 7.57 -9.78 -2.31
N TYR A 293 7.80 -10.96 -2.88
CA TYR A 293 6.74 -11.91 -3.22
C TYR A 293 6.58 -12.92 -2.07
N LYS A 294 5.34 -13.15 -1.66
CA LYS A 294 4.95 -14.13 -0.64
C LYS A 294 4.13 -15.21 -1.36
N TYR A 295 4.75 -16.38 -1.53
CA TYR A 295 4.10 -17.57 -2.08
C TYR A 295 3.71 -18.53 -0.97
#